data_AF-A0AB36ZN63-F1
#
_entry.id   AF-A0AB36ZN63-F1
#
_cell.length_a   1.000
_cell.length_b   1.000
_cell.length_c   1.000
_cell.angle_alpha   90.00
_cell.angle_beta   90.00
_cell.angle_gamma   90.00
#
_symmetry.space_group_name_H-M   'P 1'
#
loop_
_entity.id
_entity.type
_entity.pdbx_description
1 polymer ?
#
loop_
_entity_poly.entity_id
_entity_poly.type
_entity_poly.pdbx_seq_one_letter_code
_entity_poly.pdbx_strand_id
1 'polypeptide(L)'
;MARIYDCSVDTDLLTGTRLARTAIGRGELVVIPTDTVYGVAANAFDAAAVQRLLDAKGRTRQSPPPVLIGDVAALDALAENVPEAVRDLAREFWPGGLTIVLHAQPSLVWDLGETRGTVALRMPDNPVTIELLAETGPLAVSSANRTGQPSATTAQEAFDQLGDSVDVYLDAGAAGSRYSDRPAGASESSTIVDATALSFEGGTLRILRQGVVSAERIREVVGDLLPDPDAPRAETSEPDASTVGAAQAGDQQEPAETATGSDPYAFERTPTARPDWASGARLQDDSAPVDSADAPDTGSSSTNAPTPNTGTGAARTDSAPGE
;
A
#
# COMPACT_ATOMS: atom_id res chain seq x y z
N MET A 1 -7.79 -24.39 7.01
CA MET A 1 -7.05 -23.83 8.15
C MET A 1 -5.82 -23.18 7.57
N ALA A 2 -5.68 -21.89 7.79
CA ALA A 2 -4.54 -21.12 7.30
C ALA A 2 -3.22 -21.70 7.85
N ARG A 3 -2.16 -21.72 7.02
CA ARG A 3 -0.84 -22.22 7.43
C ARG A 3 0.27 -21.26 7.00
N ILE A 4 1.25 -21.12 7.89
CA ILE A 4 2.53 -20.45 7.64
C ILE A 4 3.53 -21.45 7.06
N TYR A 5 4.18 -21.06 5.97
CA TYR A 5 5.23 -21.81 5.29
C TYR A 5 6.55 -21.06 5.44
N ASP A 6 7.52 -21.69 6.11
CA ASP A 6 8.87 -21.14 6.29
C ASP A 6 9.65 -21.26 4.98
N CYS A 7 9.82 -20.13 4.30
CA CYS A 7 10.49 -20.05 3.00
C CYS A 7 12.02 -20.19 3.11
N SER A 8 12.59 -20.27 4.32
CA SER A 8 13.99 -20.64 4.51
C SER A 8 14.24 -22.16 4.38
N VAL A 9 13.16 -22.96 4.39
CA VAL A 9 13.19 -24.41 4.22
C VAL A 9 12.70 -24.77 2.82
N ASP A 10 13.55 -25.37 1.98
CA ASP A 10 13.27 -25.66 0.56
C ASP A 10 11.92 -26.35 0.33
N THR A 11 11.56 -27.33 1.16
CA THR A 11 10.29 -28.06 1.01
C THR A 11 9.07 -27.19 1.29
N ASP A 12 9.18 -26.29 2.27
CA ASP A 12 8.11 -25.37 2.65
C ASP A 12 8.03 -24.21 1.66
N LEU A 13 9.16 -23.72 1.15
CA LEU A 13 9.20 -22.76 0.04
C LEU A 13 8.46 -23.30 -1.20
N LEU A 14 8.82 -24.50 -1.68
CA LEU A 14 8.19 -25.10 -2.86
C LEU A 14 6.69 -25.39 -2.64
N THR A 15 6.33 -25.85 -1.45
CA THR A 15 4.94 -26.16 -1.12
C THR A 15 4.11 -24.89 -0.95
N GLY A 16 4.63 -23.92 -0.20
CA GLY A 16 4.00 -22.65 0.10
C GLY A 16 3.76 -21.82 -1.16
N THR A 17 4.78 -21.64 -2.01
CA THR A 17 4.62 -20.89 -3.27
C THR A 17 3.60 -21.55 -4.20
N ARG A 18 3.63 -22.89 -4.36
CA ARG A 18 2.62 -23.62 -5.15
C ARG A 18 1.20 -23.41 -4.63
N LEU A 19 1.01 -23.46 -3.31
CA LEU A 19 -0.30 -23.25 -2.70
C LEU A 19 -0.74 -21.79 -2.80
N ALA A 20 0.17 -20.83 -2.63
CA ALA A 20 -0.08 -19.41 -2.83
C ALA A 20 -0.57 -19.13 -4.25
N ARG A 21 0.11 -19.66 -5.28
CA ARG A 21 -0.34 -19.55 -6.68
C ARG A 21 -1.74 -20.11 -6.89
N THR A 22 -2.01 -21.29 -6.30
CA THR A 22 -3.32 -21.93 -6.39
C THR A 22 -4.39 -21.07 -5.73
N ALA A 23 -4.12 -20.52 -4.55
CA ALA A 23 -5.04 -19.64 -3.82
C ALA A 23 -5.34 -18.37 -4.61
N ILE A 24 -4.30 -17.68 -5.12
CA ILE A 24 -4.45 -16.49 -5.97
C ILE A 24 -5.31 -16.81 -7.20
N GLY A 25 -5.08 -17.96 -7.86
CA GLY A 25 -5.87 -18.42 -9.00
C GLY A 25 -7.34 -18.73 -8.67
N ARG A 26 -7.67 -18.99 -7.39
CA ARG A 26 -9.05 -19.15 -6.88
C ARG A 26 -9.66 -17.84 -6.38
N GLY A 27 -8.95 -16.72 -6.48
CA GLY A 27 -9.37 -15.43 -5.94
C GLY A 27 -9.32 -15.36 -4.41
N GLU A 28 -8.54 -16.24 -3.78
CA GLU A 28 -8.29 -16.27 -2.34
C GLU A 28 -7.11 -15.35 -1.96
N LEU A 29 -6.98 -15.03 -0.68
CA LEU A 29 -5.96 -14.12 -0.17
C LEU A 29 -4.69 -14.87 0.25
N VAL A 30 -3.54 -14.26 -0.01
CA VAL A 30 -2.24 -14.78 0.41
C VAL A 30 -1.47 -13.68 1.13
N VAL A 31 -0.84 -14.01 2.25
CA VAL A 31 0.15 -13.13 2.88
C VAL A 31 1.52 -13.42 2.31
N ILE A 32 2.17 -12.36 1.84
CA ILE A 32 3.47 -12.39 1.15
C ILE A 32 4.49 -11.49 1.87
N PRO A 33 5.77 -11.89 1.93
CA PRO A 33 6.84 -11.07 2.48
C PRO A 33 7.22 -9.96 1.49
N THR A 34 7.54 -8.76 1.98
CA THR A 34 8.18 -7.71 1.16
C THR A 34 9.40 -7.14 1.87
N ASP A 35 10.16 -6.31 1.19
CA ASP A 35 11.29 -5.58 1.75
C ASP A 35 10.90 -4.57 2.84
N THR A 36 9.65 -4.09 2.86
CA THR A 36 9.18 -3.08 3.83
C THR A 36 8.39 -3.69 4.99
N VAL A 37 7.28 -4.35 4.68
CA VAL A 37 6.31 -4.92 5.63
C VAL A 37 5.62 -6.10 4.94
N TYR A 38 5.01 -7.00 5.68
CA TYR A 38 4.21 -8.06 5.08
C TYR A 38 2.97 -7.50 4.39
N GLY A 39 2.63 -8.07 3.24
CA GLY A 39 1.47 -7.69 2.45
C GLY A 39 0.42 -8.81 2.44
N VAL A 40 -0.87 -8.45 2.48
CA VAL A 40 -1.96 -9.34 2.08
C VAL A 40 -2.30 -9.04 0.62
N ALA A 41 -2.28 -10.07 -0.20
CA ALA A 41 -2.32 -10.01 -1.65
C ALA A 41 -3.55 -10.71 -2.22
N ALA A 42 -4.08 -10.13 -3.30
CA ALA A 42 -5.13 -10.67 -4.15
C ALA A 42 -4.74 -10.50 -5.62
N ASN A 43 -5.34 -11.30 -6.50
CA ASN A 43 -5.21 -11.09 -7.94
C ASN A 43 -5.75 -9.70 -8.33
N ALA A 44 -4.92 -8.84 -8.94
CA ALA A 44 -5.31 -7.48 -9.31
C ALA A 44 -6.41 -7.40 -10.39
N PHE A 45 -6.58 -8.47 -11.18
CA PHE A 45 -7.56 -8.55 -12.27
C PHE A 45 -8.85 -9.28 -11.87
N ASP A 46 -8.95 -9.78 -10.64
CA ASP A 46 -10.16 -10.39 -10.10
C ASP A 46 -10.84 -9.43 -9.12
N ALA A 47 -11.92 -8.79 -9.57
CA ALA A 47 -12.69 -7.85 -8.77
C ALA A 47 -13.22 -8.46 -7.45
N ALA A 48 -13.57 -9.75 -7.45
CA ALA A 48 -14.04 -10.42 -6.25
C ALA A 48 -12.88 -10.66 -5.27
N ALA A 49 -11.69 -11.01 -5.77
CA ALA A 49 -10.50 -11.15 -4.94
C ALA A 49 -10.08 -9.81 -4.32
N VAL A 50 -10.12 -8.71 -5.09
CA VAL A 50 -9.86 -7.37 -4.58
C VAL A 50 -10.89 -6.97 -3.52
N GLN A 51 -12.18 -7.26 -3.73
CA GLN A 51 -13.19 -6.98 -2.71
C GLN A 51 -12.91 -7.75 -1.42
N ARG A 52 -12.53 -9.04 -1.49
CA ARG A 52 -12.12 -9.82 -0.31
C ARG A 52 -10.94 -9.18 0.42
N LEU A 53 -9.95 -8.68 -0.33
CA LEU A 53 -8.81 -7.97 0.24
C LEU A 53 -9.26 -6.72 1.02
N LEU A 54 -10.16 -5.91 0.45
CA LEU A 54 -10.70 -4.72 1.11
C LEU A 54 -11.51 -5.08 2.36
N ASP A 55 -12.33 -6.13 2.29
CA ASP A 55 -13.16 -6.62 3.40
C ASP A 55 -12.28 -7.12 4.56
N ALA A 56 -11.25 -7.91 4.28
CA ALA A 56 -10.28 -8.39 5.28
C ALA A 56 -9.49 -7.24 5.93
N LYS A 57 -9.46 -6.07 5.29
CA LYS A 57 -8.83 -4.86 5.82
C LYS A 57 -9.80 -3.98 6.57
N GLY A 58 -11.11 -4.13 6.38
CA GLY A 58 -12.10 -3.15 6.82
C GLY A 58 -11.91 -1.80 6.13
N ARG A 59 -11.43 -1.80 4.88
CA ARG A 59 -11.23 -0.58 4.09
C ARG A 59 -12.40 -0.36 3.14
N THR A 60 -12.74 0.90 2.92
CA THR A 60 -13.66 1.29 1.85
C THR A 60 -12.94 1.33 0.51
N ARG A 61 -13.70 1.34 -0.59
CA ARG A 61 -13.14 1.39 -1.95
C ARG A 61 -12.42 2.70 -2.29
N GLN A 62 -12.48 3.70 -1.42
CA GLN A 62 -11.87 5.02 -1.60
C GLN A 62 -10.35 5.05 -1.42
N SER A 63 -9.77 3.98 -0.87
CA SER A 63 -8.31 3.83 -0.70
C SER A 63 -7.84 2.58 -1.45
N PRO A 64 -7.76 2.64 -2.79
CA PRO A 64 -7.39 1.49 -3.60
C PRO A 64 -6.00 0.97 -3.22
N PRO A 65 -5.80 -0.36 -3.20
CA PRO A 65 -4.50 -0.95 -2.89
C PRO A 65 -3.50 -0.68 -4.02
N PRO A 66 -2.21 -0.49 -3.71
CA PRO A 66 -1.18 -0.57 -4.73
C PRO A 66 -1.13 -1.95 -5.37
N VAL A 67 -0.64 -1.99 -6.61
CA VAL A 67 -0.39 -3.22 -7.36
C VAL A 67 1.11 -3.48 -7.39
N LEU A 68 1.50 -4.66 -6.93
CA LEU A 68 2.87 -5.14 -7.03
C LEU A 68 3.11 -5.81 -8.38
N ILE A 69 4.28 -5.56 -8.96
CA ILE A 69 4.72 -6.11 -10.25
C ILE A 69 6.05 -6.83 -10.11
N GLY A 70 6.24 -7.91 -10.88
CA GLY A 70 7.45 -8.74 -10.85
C GLY A 70 8.52 -8.34 -11.86
N ASP A 71 8.21 -7.43 -12.78
CA ASP A 71 9.12 -6.96 -13.83
C ASP A 71 8.81 -5.48 -14.11
N VAL A 72 9.84 -4.66 -14.30
CA VAL A 72 9.73 -3.27 -14.71
C VAL A 72 9.00 -3.12 -16.06
N ALA A 73 9.07 -4.11 -16.95
CA ALA A 73 8.33 -4.11 -18.21
C ALA A 73 6.80 -4.05 -18.00
N ALA A 74 6.30 -4.53 -16.85
CA ALA A 74 4.88 -4.41 -16.50
C ALA A 74 4.46 -2.95 -16.26
N LEU A 75 5.39 -2.04 -15.99
CA LEU A 75 5.10 -0.60 -15.85
C LEU A 75 4.42 -0.06 -17.11
N ASP A 76 4.99 -0.34 -18.28
CA ASP A 76 4.47 0.14 -19.58
C ASP A 76 3.16 -0.56 -19.99
N ALA A 77 2.95 -1.78 -19.50
CA ALA A 77 1.71 -2.51 -19.71
C ALA A 77 0.56 -2.03 -18.80
N LEU A 78 0.89 -1.42 -17.64
CA LEU A 78 -0.09 -1.04 -16.62
C LEU A 78 -0.37 0.46 -16.53
N ALA A 79 0.59 1.29 -16.90
CA ALA A 79 0.50 2.74 -16.84
C ALA A 79 0.55 3.37 -18.24
N GLU A 80 -0.20 4.46 -18.41
CA GLU A 80 -0.25 5.23 -19.64
C GLU A 80 0.86 6.31 -19.66
N ASN A 81 1.51 6.50 -20.82
CA ASN A 81 2.43 7.62 -21.09
C ASN A 81 3.50 7.85 -20.00
N VAL A 82 4.19 6.80 -19.57
CA VAL A 82 5.18 6.82 -18.48
C VAL A 82 6.30 7.84 -18.75
N PRO A 83 6.41 8.94 -17.97
CA PRO A 83 7.44 9.97 -18.14
C PRO A 83 8.85 9.48 -17.83
N GLU A 84 9.88 10.10 -18.41
CA GLU A 84 11.28 9.69 -18.19
C GLU A 84 11.70 9.78 -16.72
N ALA A 85 11.30 10.83 -16.01
CA ALA A 85 11.58 10.98 -14.58
C ALA A 85 11.00 9.82 -13.74
N VAL A 86 9.89 9.22 -14.17
CA VAL A 86 9.33 8.01 -13.53
C VAL A 86 10.20 6.79 -13.83
N ARG A 87 10.76 6.69 -15.04
CA ARG A 87 11.72 5.63 -15.39
C ARG A 87 13.02 5.78 -14.60
N ASP A 88 13.49 7.00 -14.37
CA ASP A 88 14.64 7.28 -13.51
C ASP A 88 14.38 6.81 -12.07
N LEU A 89 13.22 7.16 -11.51
CA LEU A 89 12.81 6.69 -10.18
C LEU A 89 12.71 5.16 -10.11
N ALA A 90 12.13 4.52 -11.13
CA ALA A 90 12.07 3.06 -11.19
C ALA A 90 13.47 2.44 -11.28
N ARG A 91 14.37 2.99 -12.10
CA ARG A 91 15.75 2.49 -12.21
C ARG A 91 16.54 2.58 -10.91
N GLU A 92 16.35 3.64 -10.12
CA GLU A 92 17.05 3.83 -8.84
C GLU A 92 16.41 3.01 -7.70
N PHE A 93 15.08 2.98 -7.62
CA PHE A 93 14.38 2.50 -6.43
C PHE A 93 13.65 1.17 -6.59
N TRP A 94 13.59 0.60 -7.81
CA TRP A 94 13.01 -0.72 -8.07
C TRP A 94 14.06 -1.76 -8.47
N PRO A 95 14.01 -2.98 -7.90
CA PRO A 95 13.12 -3.42 -6.81
C PRO A 95 13.36 -2.67 -5.49
N GLY A 96 12.29 -2.33 -4.77
CA GLY A 96 12.43 -1.67 -3.47
C GLY A 96 11.20 -0.92 -2.95
N GLY A 97 11.47 0.02 -2.03
CA GLY A 97 10.50 0.69 -1.16
C GLY A 97 9.81 1.92 -1.75
N LEU A 98 9.80 2.11 -3.07
CA LEU A 98 9.08 3.21 -3.72
C LEU A 98 7.80 2.72 -4.41
N THR A 99 6.69 3.42 -4.21
CA THR A 99 5.43 3.22 -4.92
C THR A 99 5.11 4.47 -5.73
N ILE A 100 4.79 4.31 -7.01
CA ILE A 100 4.58 5.41 -7.95
C ILE A 100 3.13 5.37 -8.44
N VAL A 101 2.38 6.46 -8.25
CA VAL A 101 1.02 6.64 -8.78
C VAL A 101 1.08 7.28 -10.16
N LEU A 102 0.43 6.62 -11.12
CA LEU A 102 0.38 7.00 -12.54
C LEU A 102 -1.05 6.91 -13.06
N HIS A 103 -1.30 7.47 -14.25
CA HIS A 103 -2.52 7.14 -14.98
C HIS A 103 -2.48 5.68 -15.41
N ALA A 104 -3.56 4.95 -15.15
CA ALA A 104 -3.69 3.55 -15.54
C ALA A 104 -3.94 3.45 -17.05
N GLN A 105 -3.44 2.38 -17.68
CA GLN A 105 -3.74 2.10 -19.09
C GLN A 105 -5.27 2.02 -19.31
N PRO A 106 -5.87 2.84 -20.20
CA PRO A 106 -7.32 2.87 -20.38
C PRO A 106 -7.94 1.56 -20.87
N SER A 107 -7.14 0.71 -21.53
CA SER A 107 -7.58 -0.61 -22.01
C SER A 107 -7.67 -1.67 -20.93
N LEU A 108 -7.19 -1.39 -19.71
CA LEU A 108 -7.23 -2.36 -18.62
C LEU A 108 -8.62 -2.45 -18.00
N VAL A 109 -9.10 -3.67 -17.89
CA VAL A 109 -10.31 -4.00 -17.15
C VAL A 109 -9.89 -4.63 -15.83
N TRP A 110 -9.90 -3.81 -14.77
CA TRP A 110 -9.71 -4.22 -13.39
C TRP A 110 -10.57 -3.37 -12.48
N ASP A 111 -10.84 -3.88 -11.27
CA ASP A 111 -11.60 -3.15 -10.27
C ASP A 111 -10.79 -3.15 -8.97
N LEU A 112 -9.93 -2.15 -8.85
CA LEU A 112 -9.10 -1.90 -7.68
C LEU A 112 -9.83 -1.03 -6.62
N GLY A 113 -11.10 -0.67 -6.86
CA GLY A 113 -11.83 0.35 -6.12
C GLY A 113 -11.91 1.69 -6.85
N GLU A 114 -12.15 2.77 -6.11
CA GLU A 114 -12.29 4.13 -6.66
C GLU A 114 -10.91 4.74 -6.99
N THR A 115 -10.31 4.29 -8.08
CA THR A 115 -8.96 4.73 -8.50
C THR A 115 -8.93 6.06 -9.24
N ARG A 116 -10.09 6.53 -9.74
CA ARG A 116 -10.19 7.74 -10.58
C ARG A 116 -9.25 7.71 -11.80
N GLY A 117 -9.07 6.53 -12.40
CA GLY A 117 -8.22 6.34 -13.59
C GLY A 117 -6.73 6.29 -13.29
N THR A 118 -6.33 6.12 -12.03
CA THR A 118 -4.92 5.99 -11.62
C THR A 118 -4.59 4.57 -11.16
N VAL A 119 -3.30 4.27 -11.07
CA VAL A 119 -2.79 3.06 -10.43
C VAL A 119 -1.51 3.38 -9.66
N ALA A 120 -1.38 2.81 -8.47
CA ALA A 120 -0.14 2.85 -7.68
C ALA A 120 0.65 1.57 -7.92
N LEU A 121 1.84 1.66 -8.51
CA LEU A 121 2.68 0.52 -8.86
C LEU A 121 3.92 0.45 -7.98
N ARG A 122 4.39 -0.76 -7.69
CA ARG A 122 5.67 -1.01 -7.01
C ARG A 122 6.24 -2.37 -7.42
N MET A 123 7.55 -2.42 -7.63
CA MET A 123 8.29 -3.68 -7.70
C MET A 123 8.95 -3.92 -6.33
N PRO A 124 8.48 -4.89 -5.52
CA PRO A 124 9.06 -5.16 -4.20
C PRO A 124 10.41 -5.87 -4.31
N ASP A 125 11.32 -5.62 -3.37
CA ASP A 125 12.62 -6.30 -3.31
C ASP A 125 12.57 -7.49 -2.34
N ASN A 126 11.79 -8.51 -2.72
CA ASN A 126 11.77 -9.76 -2.00
C ASN A 126 11.76 -10.92 -3.00
N PRO A 127 12.77 -11.81 -2.99
CA PRO A 127 12.89 -12.88 -3.99
C PRO A 127 11.66 -13.80 -4.07
N VAL A 128 11.09 -14.18 -2.92
CA VAL A 128 9.90 -15.05 -2.87
C VAL A 128 8.70 -14.38 -3.53
N THR A 129 8.52 -13.08 -3.28
CA THR A 129 7.42 -12.30 -3.88
C THR A 129 7.66 -12.01 -5.37
N ILE A 130 8.89 -11.72 -5.79
CA ILE A 130 9.21 -11.54 -7.21
C ILE A 130 8.94 -12.81 -8.02
N GLU A 131 9.36 -13.98 -7.51
CA GLU A 131 9.08 -15.26 -8.16
C GLU A 131 7.57 -15.53 -8.24
N LEU A 132 6.83 -15.27 -7.15
CA LEU A 132 5.38 -15.42 -7.16
C LEU A 132 4.71 -14.48 -8.18
N LEU A 133 5.15 -13.23 -8.28
CA LEU A 133 4.65 -12.24 -9.26
C LEU A 133 4.98 -12.64 -10.71
N ALA A 134 6.13 -13.27 -10.95
CA ALA A 134 6.48 -13.78 -12.28
C ALA A 134 5.51 -14.90 -12.74
N GLU A 135 5.00 -15.70 -11.82
CA GLU A 135 4.08 -16.80 -12.13
C GLU A 135 2.60 -16.39 -12.11
N THR A 136 2.21 -15.47 -11.22
CA THR A 136 0.80 -15.08 -11.03
C THR A 136 0.40 -13.81 -11.77
N GLY A 137 1.37 -13.00 -12.17
CA GLY A 137 1.15 -11.66 -12.66
C GLY A 137 0.94 -10.64 -11.53
N PRO A 138 0.49 -9.42 -11.88
CA PRO A 138 0.32 -8.32 -10.93
C PRO A 138 -0.68 -8.65 -9.80
N LEU A 139 -0.32 -8.30 -8.57
CA LEU A 139 -1.13 -8.53 -7.37
C LEU A 139 -1.53 -7.21 -6.73
N ALA A 140 -2.80 -7.06 -6.37
CA ALA A 140 -3.26 -5.97 -5.51
C ALA A 140 -2.85 -6.30 -4.07
N VAL A 141 -2.13 -5.39 -3.41
CA VAL A 141 -1.53 -5.66 -2.10
C VAL A 141 -1.79 -4.52 -1.13
N SER A 142 -2.14 -4.88 0.10
CA SER A 142 -2.19 -3.94 1.23
C SER A 142 -1.34 -4.49 2.39
N SER A 143 -0.96 -3.66 3.34
CA SER A 143 -0.22 -4.13 4.52
C SER A 143 -1.04 -5.17 5.29
N ALA A 144 -0.36 -6.22 5.79
CA ALA A 144 -0.96 -7.40 6.40
C ALA A 144 -1.37 -7.17 7.87
N ASN A 145 -2.15 -6.12 8.12
CA ASN A 145 -2.57 -5.69 9.46
C ASN A 145 -4.01 -5.22 9.47
N ARG A 146 -4.80 -5.39 10.53
CA ARG A 146 -6.15 -4.79 10.57
C ARG A 146 -6.06 -3.27 10.55
N THR A 147 -7.07 -2.59 9.99
CA THR A 147 -7.07 -1.11 9.96
C THR A 147 -6.92 -0.55 11.38
N GLY A 148 -6.01 0.40 11.54
CA GLY A 148 -5.65 1.01 12.83
C GLY A 148 -4.62 0.24 13.66
N GLN A 149 -4.23 -0.98 13.25
CA GLN A 149 -3.18 -1.75 13.92
C GLN A 149 -1.80 -1.52 13.27
N PRO A 150 -0.68 -1.77 13.99
CA PRO A 150 0.66 -1.73 13.42
C PRO A 150 0.82 -2.66 12.22
N SER A 151 1.65 -2.26 11.25
CA SER A 151 1.95 -3.12 10.10
C SER A 151 2.73 -4.35 10.56
N ALA A 152 2.40 -5.52 9.99
CA ALA A 152 3.14 -6.74 10.29
C ALA A 152 4.51 -6.72 9.62
N THR A 153 5.55 -7.02 10.39
CA THR A 153 6.93 -7.17 9.93
C THR A 153 7.38 -8.64 9.91
N THR A 154 6.56 -9.54 10.46
CA THR A 154 6.74 -10.99 10.39
C THR A 154 5.46 -11.70 9.92
N ALA A 155 5.59 -12.91 9.39
CA ALA A 155 4.44 -13.72 9.00
C ALA A 155 3.54 -14.07 10.19
N GLN A 156 4.13 -14.27 11.38
CA GLN A 156 3.38 -14.55 12.61
C GLN A 156 2.51 -13.36 13.02
N GLU A 157 3.04 -12.13 13.00
CA GLU A 157 2.25 -10.92 13.29
C GLU A 157 1.09 -10.76 12.30
N ALA A 158 1.32 -11.08 11.02
CA ALA A 158 0.25 -11.06 10.02
C ALA A 158 -0.81 -12.15 10.29
N PHE A 159 -0.38 -13.34 10.72
CA PHE A 159 -1.27 -14.45 11.06
C PHE A 159 -2.13 -14.11 12.28
N ASP A 160 -1.55 -13.54 13.33
CA ASP A 160 -2.27 -13.14 14.55
C ASP A 160 -3.36 -12.10 14.24
N GLN A 161 -3.14 -11.26 13.22
CA GLN A 161 -4.10 -10.25 12.79
C GLN A 161 -5.15 -10.78 11.80
N LEU A 162 -4.78 -11.63 10.85
CA LEU A 162 -5.67 -12.00 9.73
C LEU A 162 -6.24 -13.42 9.84
N GLY A 163 -5.55 -14.34 10.54
CA GLY A 163 -5.99 -15.71 10.77
C GLY A 163 -6.58 -16.41 9.55
N ASP A 164 -7.74 -17.04 9.72
CA ASP A 164 -8.42 -17.80 8.66
C ASP A 164 -9.05 -16.93 7.54
N SER A 165 -8.88 -15.60 7.54
CA SER A 165 -9.28 -14.76 6.40
C SER A 165 -8.31 -14.85 5.21
N VAL A 166 -7.17 -15.51 5.40
CA VAL A 166 -6.10 -15.69 4.41
C VAL A 166 -5.77 -17.18 4.32
N ASP A 167 -5.62 -17.71 3.12
CA ASP A 167 -5.42 -19.15 2.89
C ASP A 167 -3.97 -19.60 3.10
N VAL A 168 -3.01 -18.75 2.73
CA VAL A 168 -1.58 -19.07 2.73
C VAL A 168 -0.77 -17.91 3.27
N TYR A 169 0.19 -18.22 4.15
CA TYR A 169 1.17 -17.28 4.69
C TYR A 169 2.57 -17.74 4.29
N LEU A 170 3.29 -16.92 3.54
CA LEU A 170 4.68 -17.18 3.18
C LEU A 170 5.59 -16.42 4.15
N ASP A 171 6.44 -17.11 4.90
CA ASP A 171 7.38 -16.50 5.85
C ASP A 171 8.79 -16.49 5.27
N ALA A 172 9.31 -15.29 4.97
CA ALA A 172 10.69 -15.11 4.53
C ALA A 172 11.52 -14.28 5.53
N GLY A 173 11.19 -14.40 6.83
CA GLY A 173 11.87 -13.69 7.90
C GLY A 173 11.35 -12.26 8.10
N ALA A 174 12.10 -11.47 8.87
CA ALA A 174 11.70 -10.11 9.24
C ALA A 174 11.83 -9.13 8.06
N ALA A 175 10.74 -8.41 7.78
CA ALA A 175 10.70 -7.32 6.80
C ALA A 175 11.32 -6.03 7.37
N GLY A 176 11.67 -5.08 6.50
CA GLY A 176 12.08 -3.73 6.89
C GLY A 176 13.53 -3.59 7.36
N SER A 177 14.24 -4.70 7.64
CA SER A 177 15.60 -4.71 8.17
C SER A 177 16.63 -3.94 7.34
N ARG A 178 16.41 -3.81 6.03
CA ARG A 178 17.27 -3.05 5.12
C ARG A 178 17.12 -1.53 5.19
N TYR A 179 16.08 -1.03 5.85
CA TYR A 179 15.72 0.39 5.89
C TYR A 179 16.03 1.00 7.26
N SER A 180 17.22 0.70 7.80
CA SER A 180 17.66 1.19 9.11
C SER A 180 17.90 2.71 9.15
N ASP A 181 18.13 3.32 8.00
CA ASP A 181 18.38 4.75 7.78
C ASP A 181 17.10 5.52 7.37
N ARG A 182 15.94 4.89 7.50
CA ARG A 182 14.64 5.48 7.22
C ARG A 182 14.44 6.82 7.97
N PRO A 183 13.80 7.83 7.35
CA PRO A 183 13.56 9.11 8.00
C PRO A 183 12.78 9.00 9.31
N ALA A 184 13.18 9.79 10.31
CA ALA A 184 12.50 9.82 11.61
C ALA A 184 11.02 10.24 11.44
N GLY A 185 10.12 9.50 12.08
CA GLY A 185 8.68 9.75 12.00
C GLY A 185 8.00 9.32 10.69
N ALA A 186 8.74 8.75 9.73
CA ALA A 186 8.14 8.20 8.51
C ALA A 186 7.28 6.95 8.81
N SER A 187 6.59 6.43 7.78
CA SER A 187 5.98 5.09 7.81
C SER A 187 7.03 3.99 7.57
N GLU A 188 6.84 2.79 8.12
CA GLU A 188 7.69 1.62 7.84
C GLU A 188 7.39 0.99 6.47
N SER A 189 6.32 1.43 5.82
CA SER A 189 5.93 1.02 4.47
C SER A 189 6.67 1.80 3.39
N SER A 190 6.41 1.47 2.12
CA SER A 190 6.97 2.20 0.97
C SER A 190 6.65 3.69 1.00
N THR A 191 7.54 4.50 0.45
CA THR A 191 7.21 5.89 0.11
C THR A 191 6.28 5.89 -1.09
N ILE A 192 5.22 6.70 -1.06
CA ILE A 192 4.27 6.82 -2.17
C ILE A 192 4.42 8.20 -2.79
N VAL A 193 4.71 8.24 -4.10
CA VAL A 193 4.75 9.46 -4.89
C VAL A 193 3.63 9.48 -5.92
N ASP A 194 3.02 10.63 -6.09
CA ASP A 194 2.07 10.92 -7.16
C ASP A 194 2.81 11.59 -8.32
N ALA A 195 2.88 10.87 -9.44
CA ALA A 195 3.54 11.28 -10.67
C ALA A 195 2.55 11.61 -11.79
N THR A 196 1.23 11.60 -11.52
CA THR A 196 0.20 11.84 -12.53
C THR A 196 0.37 13.18 -13.23
N ALA A 197 0.73 14.22 -12.46
CA ALA A 197 0.95 15.56 -12.97
C ALA A 197 2.13 15.67 -13.95
N LEU A 198 3.13 14.78 -13.88
CA LEU A 198 4.29 14.80 -14.79
C LEU A 198 3.94 14.55 -16.26
N SER A 199 2.73 14.07 -16.53
CA SER A 199 2.21 13.90 -17.90
C SER A 199 1.83 15.23 -18.56
N PHE A 200 1.78 16.32 -17.77
CA PHE A 200 1.40 17.66 -18.22
C PHE A 200 2.59 18.62 -18.14
N GLU A 201 2.61 19.61 -19.03
CA GLU A 201 3.64 20.65 -19.02
C GLU A 201 3.65 21.42 -17.68
N GLY A 202 4.84 21.55 -17.08
CA GLY A 202 5.02 22.18 -15.77
C GLY A 202 4.52 21.34 -14.59
N GLY A 203 4.19 20.07 -14.80
CA GLY A 203 3.81 19.13 -13.76
C GLY A 203 4.94 18.79 -12.78
N THR A 204 4.58 18.51 -11.53
CA THR A 204 5.52 18.15 -10.46
C THR A 204 5.10 16.89 -9.73
N LEU A 205 6.08 16.20 -9.13
CA LEU A 205 5.88 15.08 -8.23
C LEU A 205 5.38 15.58 -6.87
N ARG A 206 4.58 14.74 -6.21
CA ARG A 206 4.11 14.98 -4.84
C ARG A 206 4.26 13.72 -4.01
N ILE A 207 4.85 13.83 -2.82
CA ILE A 207 4.88 12.73 -1.86
C ILE A 207 3.49 12.64 -1.19
N LEU A 208 2.80 11.51 -1.38
CA LEU A 208 1.52 11.21 -0.73
C LEU A 208 1.71 10.60 0.66
N ARG A 209 2.77 9.81 0.81
CA ARG A 209 3.16 9.18 2.07
C ARG A 209 4.67 9.10 2.14
N GLN A 210 5.24 9.69 3.18
CA GLN A 210 6.64 9.48 3.51
C GLN A 210 6.83 8.09 4.12
N GLY A 211 7.66 7.26 3.48
CA GLY A 211 7.97 5.90 3.90
C GLY A 211 9.48 5.68 4.00
N VAL A 212 9.93 4.47 3.67
CA VAL A 212 11.34 4.06 3.76
C VAL A 212 12.30 4.81 2.83
N VAL A 213 11.83 5.34 1.70
CA VAL A 213 12.66 6.13 0.77
C VAL A 213 12.50 7.61 1.10
N SER A 214 13.59 8.29 1.45
CA SER A 214 13.54 9.70 1.87
C SER A 214 13.20 10.66 0.72
N ALA A 215 12.63 11.82 1.05
CA ALA A 215 12.33 12.87 0.08
C ALA A 215 13.61 13.40 -0.58
N GLU A 216 14.71 13.45 0.17
CA GLU A 216 16.03 13.87 -0.30
C GLU A 216 16.55 12.92 -1.38
N ARG A 217 16.50 11.61 -1.13
CA ARG A 217 16.92 10.60 -2.11
C ARG A 217 16.08 10.66 -3.38
N ILE A 218 14.76 10.87 -3.27
CA ILE A 218 13.89 11.05 -4.43
C ILE A 218 14.31 12.31 -5.20
N ARG A 219 14.54 13.43 -4.51
CA ARG A 219 14.96 14.70 -5.11
C ARG A 219 16.33 14.62 -5.79
N GLU A 220 17.26 13.81 -5.29
CA GLU A 220 18.54 13.58 -5.95
C GLU A 220 18.40 12.96 -7.35
N VAL A 221 17.30 12.23 -7.60
CA VAL A 221 17.00 11.64 -8.92
C VAL A 221 16.28 12.63 -9.83
N VAL A 222 15.26 13.33 -9.32
CA VAL A 222 14.32 14.10 -10.16
C VAL A 222 14.53 15.62 -10.09
N GLY A 223 15.41 16.10 -9.21
CA GLY A 223 15.68 17.52 -8.98
C GLY A 223 14.41 18.31 -8.64
N ASP A 224 14.26 19.45 -9.32
CA ASP A 224 13.18 20.42 -9.08
C ASP A 224 11.78 19.90 -9.43
N LEU A 225 11.68 18.73 -10.08
CA LEU A 225 10.40 18.06 -10.30
C LEU A 225 9.73 17.64 -8.99
N LEU A 226 10.49 17.48 -7.90
CA LEU A 226 9.95 17.35 -6.55
C LEU A 226 10.22 18.66 -5.77
N PRO A 227 9.22 19.57 -5.70
CA PRO A 227 9.38 20.83 -5.00
C PRO A 227 9.80 20.63 -3.54
N ASP A 228 10.54 21.60 -3.03
CA ASP A 228 10.80 21.70 -1.59
C ASP A 228 9.50 22.12 -0.89
N PRO A 229 9.01 21.36 0.12
CA PRO A 229 7.85 21.78 0.89
C PRO A 229 8.01 23.15 1.56
N ASP A 230 9.26 23.56 1.86
CA ASP A 230 9.59 24.81 2.54
C ASP A 230 10.01 25.93 1.57
N ALA A 231 10.04 25.68 0.26
CA ALA A 231 10.31 26.74 -0.72
C ALA A 231 9.18 27.78 -0.67
N PRO A 232 9.52 29.09 -0.68
CA PRO A 232 8.51 30.14 -0.77
C PRO A 232 7.69 29.91 -2.04
N ARG A 233 6.40 29.63 -1.86
CA ARG A 233 5.46 29.43 -2.95
C ARG A 233 5.49 30.69 -3.80
N ALA A 234 6.02 30.60 -5.03
CA ALA A 234 5.96 31.72 -5.95
C ALA A 234 4.48 32.07 -6.14
N GLU A 235 4.08 33.24 -5.67
CA GLU A 235 2.74 33.78 -5.85
C GLU A 235 2.49 33.85 -7.36
N THR A 236 1.69 32.93 -7.88
CA THR A 236 1.10 33.09 -9.20
C THR A 236 0.24 34.33 -9.12
N SER A 237 0.74 35.42 -9.70
CA SER A 237 0.04 36.68 -9.81
C SER A 237 -1.24 36.43 -10.59
N GLU A 238 -2.38 36.43 -9.90
CA GLU A 238 -3.66 36.55 -10.59
C GLU A 238 -3.65 37.89 -11.34
N PRO A 239 -4.13 37.96 -12.60
CA PRO A 239 -4.25 39.22 -13.28
C PRO A 239 -5.28 40.08 -12.55
N ASP A 240 -4.84 41.26 -12.12
CA ASP A 240 -5.61 42.32 -11.47
C ASP A 240 -6.90 42.62 -12.27
N ALA A 241 -8.03 42.12 -11.78
CA ALA A 241 -9.35 42.45 -12.27
C ALA A 241 -9.84 43.73 -11.57
N SER A 242 -9.27 44.88 -11.94
CA SER A 242 -9.76 46.18 -11.51
C SER A 242 -9.74 47.23 -12.63
N THR A 243 -10.44 46.97 -13.74
CA THR A 243 -11.00 48.09 -14.52
C THR A 243 -12.25 47.68 -15.30
N VAL A 244 -13.43 47.85 -14.69
CA VAL A 244 -14.65 48.19 -15.45
C VAL A 244 -15.52 49.09 -14.58
N GLY A 245 -15.61 50.35 -15.01
CA GLY A 245 -16.43 51.38 -14.41
C GLY A 245 -17.92 51.14 -14.63
N ALA A 246 -18.70 51.59 -13.66
CA ALA A 246 -20.14 51.60 -13.66
C ALA A 246 -20.72 52.46 -14.80
N ALA A 247 -21.73 51.93 -15.51
CA ALA A 247 -22.73 52.74 -16.21
C ALA A 247 -24.07 51.98 -16.26
N GLN A 248 -25.15 52.76 -16.27
CA GLN A 248 -26.48 52.44 -15.75
C GLN A 248 -27.40 51.62 -16.67
N ALA A 249 -28.45 51.12 -16.01
CA ALA A 249 -29.68 50.51 -16.49
C ALA A 249 -30.36 51.18 -17.70
N GLY A 250 -30.97 50.32 -18.53
CA GLY A 250 -32.01 50.67 -19.50
C GLY A 250 -32.83 49.43 -19.85
N ASP A 251 -34.11 49.46 -19.47
CA ASP A 251 -35.17 48.53 -19.88
C ASP A 251 -35.30 48.41 -21.40
N GLN A 252 -35.55 47.19 -21.90
CA GLN A 252 -36.59 46.94 -22.93
C GLN A 252 -36.79 45.43 -23.24
N GLN A 253 -38.03 45.01 -22.98
CA GLN A 253 -38.90 44.00 -23.59
C GLN A 253 -38.40 43.00 -24.67
N GLU A 254 -38.79 41.74 -24.41
CA GLU A 254 -39.11 40.62 -25.31
C GLU A 254 -39.83 41.03 -26.62
N PRO A 255 -39.67 40.24 -27.71
CA PRO A 255 -40.65 39.16 -27.93
C PRO A 255 -40.06 37.82 -28.40
N ALA A 256 -40.89 36.79 -28.16
CA ALA A 256 -40.73 35.38 -28.50
C ALA A 256 -40.66 35.10 -30.00
N GLU A 257 -39.96 34.03 -30.37
CA GLU A 257 -40.41 33.12 -31.43
C GLU A 257 -39.81 31.72 -31.28
N THR A 258 -40.61 30.74 -31.68
CA THR A 258 -40.48 29.30 -31.48
C THR A 258 -39.79 28.66 -32.68
N ALA A 259 -38.86 27.72 -32.46
CA ALA A 259 -38.62 26.64 -33.42
C ALA A 259 -37.95 25.43 -32.76
N THR A 260 -38.64 24.32 -32.91
CA THR A 260 -38.30 22.91 -32.71
C THR A 260 -36.97 22.48 -33.35
N GLY A 261 -36.22 21.63 -32.65
CA GLY A 261 -35.10 20.87 -33.22
C GLY A 261 -34.36 20.06 -32.16
N SER A 262 -34.79 18.83 -31.94
CA SER A 262 -34.13 17.85 -31.07
C SER A 262 -32.83 17.32 -31.70
N ASP A 263 -31.70 17.50 -31.01
CA ASP A 263 -30.42 16.85 -31.32
C ASP A 263 -29.99 16.01 -30.10
N PRO A 264 -29.90 14.67 -30.20
CA PRO A 264 -29.62 13.81 -29.06
C PRO A 264 -28.12 13.52 -28.81
N TYR A 265 -27.16 14.24 -29.41
CA TYR A 265 -25.72 13.98 -29.20
C TYR A 265 -24.85 15.25 -29.09
N ALA A 266 -25.11 16.11 -28.10
CA ALA A 266 -24.21 17.21 -27.72
C ALA A 266 -23.82 17.11 -26.23
N PHE A 267 -22.69 16.47 -25.93
CA PHE A 267 -22.05 16.58 -24.61
C PHE A 267 -21.07 17.75 -24.67
N GLU A 268 -21.52 18.90 -24.17
CA GLU A 268 -20.68 20.08 -23.96
C GLU A 268 -19.61 19.77 -22.91
N ARG A 269 -18.34 20.04 -23.25
CA ARG A 269 -17.22 20.01 -22.32
C ARG A 269 -17.17 21.33 -21.56
N THR A 270 -17.60 21.31 -20.31
CA THR A 270 -17.34 22.41 -19.36
C THR A 270 -15.97 22.18 -18.70
N PRO A 271 -15.04 23.15 -18.73
CA PRO A 271 -13.82 23.05 -17.95
C PRO A 271 -14.15 23.38 -16.48
N THR A 272 -14.24 22.36 -15.62
CA THR A 272 -14.41 22.57 -14.17
C THR A 272 -13.09 22.94 -13.52
N ALA A 273 -13.11 24.08 -12.82
CA ALA A 273 -12.03 24.64 -12.02
C ALA A 273 -11.50 23.68 -10.95
N ARG A 274 -10.24 23.91 -10.53
CA ARG A 274 -9.53 23.19 -9.47
C ARG A 274 -10.27 23.30 -8.12
N PRO A 275 -10.49 22.20 -7.37
CA PRO A 275 -10.92 22.29 -5.98
C PRO A 275 -9.73 22.52 -5.04
N ASP A 276 -9.85 23.56 -4.23
CA ASP A 276 -8.99 23.90 -3.09
C ASP A 276 -9.28 22.94 -1.92
N TRP A 277 -8.27 22.17 -1.50
CA TRP A 277 -8.35 21.26 -0.35
C TRP A 277 -7.61 21.81 0.88
N ALA A 278 -7.07 23.03 0.82
CA ALA A 278 -6.32 23.62 1.91
C ALA A 278 -7.20 24.51 2.79
N SER A 279 -8.21 23.95 3.47
CA SER A 279 -8.90 24.63 4.58
C SER A 279 -9.68 23.65 5.48
N GLY A 280 -9.12 23.39 6.67
CA GLY A 280 -9.91 23.24 7.89
C GLY A 280 -10.28 21.83 8.35
N ALA A 281 -9.44 21.25 9.22
CA ALA A 281 -9.88 20.60 10.45
C ALA A 281 -8.67 20.39 11.39
N ARG A 282 -8.49 21.31 12.34
CA ARG A 282 -7.75 21.02 13.58
C ARG A 282 -8.59 20.01 14.36
N LEU A 283 -8.07 18.80 14.57
CA LEU A 283 -8.60 17.90 15.60
C LEU A 283 -7.95 18.29 16.93
N GLN A 284 -8.80 18.66 17.88
CA GLN A 284 -8.47 18.99 19.26
C GLN A 284 -8.03 17.72 20.00
N ASP A 285 -6.97 17.89 20.78
CA ASP A 285 -6.48 17.01 21.83
C ASP A 285 -7.49 17.03 22.98
N ASP A 286 -8.16 15.90 23.22
CA ASP A 286 -8.96 15.67 24.42
C ASP A 286 -8.29 14.56 25.25
N SER A 287 -7.25 14.99 25.96
CA SER A 287 -6.70 14.28 27.11
C SER A 287 -7.57 14.60 28.33
N ALA A 288 -8.30 13.60 28.86
CA ALA A 288 -8.91 13.67 30.19
C ALA A 288 -8.50 12.47 31.06
N PRO A 289 -8.37 12.66 32.38
CA PRO A 289 -7.55 11.82 33.25
C PRO A 289 -8.35 10.67 33.86
N VAL A 290 -7.68 9.53 34.08
CA VAL A 290 -8.15 8.50 35.02
C VAL A 290 -7.32 8.61 36.29
N ASP A 291 -7.97 9.13 37.33
CA ASP A 291 -7.50 9.11 38.71
C ASP A 291 -7.93 7.78 39.38
N SER A 292 -7.21 7.52 40.45
CA SER A 292 -6.87 6.32 41.20
C SER A 292 -7.95 5.59 42.04
N ALA A 293 -7.52 4.43 42.53
CA ALA A 293 -7.97 3.63 43.69
C ALA A 293 -9.02 2.52 43.43
N ASP A 294 -8.64 1.25 43.61
CA ASP A 294 -8.67 0.60 44.92
C ASP A 294 -8.08 -0.83 44.86
N ALA A 295 -7.31 -1.19 45.88
CA ALA A 295 -6.95 -2.57 46.20
C ALA A 295 -7.83 -3.02 47.38
N PRO A 296 -8.11 -4.32 47.51
CA PRO A 296 -7.67 -4.94 48.76
C PRO A 296 -7.07 -6.34 48.61
N ASP A 297 -6.10 -6.55 49.49
CA ASP A 297 -5.47 -7.79 49.92
C ASP A 297 -6.48 -8.73 50.61
N THR A 298 -6.41 -10.04 50.36
CA THR A 298 -6.58 -11.09 51.37
C THR A 298 -6.02 -12.44 50.90
N GLY A 299 -4.89 -12.86 51.50
CA GLY A 299 -4.87 -14.04 52.37
C GLY A 299 -4.88 -15.48 51.77
N SER A 300 -3.69 -16.08 51.81
CA SER A 300 -3.39 -17.37 52.51
C SER A 300 -3.47 -18.74 51.80
N SER A 301 -2.34 -19.43 51.95
CA SER A 301 -2.11 -20.84 52.34
C SER A 301 -2.00 -21.97 51.29
N SER A 302 -0.73 -22.36 51.10
CA SER A 302 -0.11 -23.70 51.16
C SER A 302 -0.81 -24.95 50.61
N THR A 303 -0.04 -25.75 49.85
CA THR A 303 0.17 -27.18 50.14
C THR A 303 1.41 -27.76 49.43
N ASN A 304 2.02 -28.72 50.13
CA ASN A 304 3.29 -29.44 49.92
C ASN A 304 3.27 -30.46 48.75
N ALA A 305 4.36 -30.53 47.96
CA ALA A 305 5.36 -31.64 47.87
C ALA A 305 5.01 -32.80 46.87
N PRO A 306 5.92 -33.75 46.55
CA PRO A 306 7.36 -33.72 46.23
C PRO A 306 7.69 -34.44 44.87
N THR A 307 8.97 -34.39 44.43
CA THR A 307 9.60 -35.28 43.42
C THR A 307 10.10 -36.59 44.08
N PRO A 308 10.79 -37.58 43.43
CA PRO A 308 11.07 -37.88 42.00
C PRO A 308 10.81 -39.38 41.63
N ASN A 309 11.21 -39.81 40.41
CA ASN A 309 11.89 -41.09 40.07
C ASN A 309 11.28 -41.90 38.91
N THR A 310 11.94 -41.85 37.75
CA THR A 310 12.14 -42.97 36.80
C THR A 310 13.49 -42.65 36.13
N GLY A 311 14.47 -43.51 35.96
CA GLY A 311 14.51 -44.96 35.86
C GLY A 311 15.57 -45.25 34.79
N THR A 312 16.85 -45.20 35.18
CA THR A 312 17.98 -45.47 34.28
C THR A 312 18.06 -46.98 34.04
N GLY A 313 17.81 -47.41 32.81
CA GLY A 313 17.93 -48.80 32.38
C GLY A 313 18.68 -48.90 31.05
N ALA A 314 19.51 -49.94 30.96
CA ALA A 314 20.17 -50.49 29.78
C ALA A 314 21.49 -49.85 29.31
N ALA A 315 22.60 -50.52 29.66
CA ALA A 315 23.63 -50.91 28.69
C ALA A 315 24.48 -52.04 29.27
N ARG A 316 24.25 -53.28 28.79
CA ARG A 316 25.19 -54.40 28.87
C ARG A 316 25.39 -54.90 27.44
N THR A 317 26.54 -54.60 26.85
CA THR A 317 27.14 -55.38 25.77
C THR A 317 28.64 -55.15 25.89
N ASP A 318 29.35 -56.12 26.45
CA ASP A 318 30.80 -56.18 26.32
C ASP A 318 31.13 -57.51 25.65
N SER A 319 31.70 -57.40 24.46
CA SER A 319 32.25 -58.49 23.67
C SER A 319 33.66 -58.06 23.30
N ALA A 320 34.62 -58.67 23.97
CA ALA A 320 36.02 -58.72 23.53
C ALA A 320 36.10 -59.54 22.22
N PRO A 321 37.15 -59.34 21.38
CA PRO A 321 38.42 -60.03 21.68
C PRO A 321 39.68 -59.23 21.30
N GLY A 322 40.83 -59.57 21.90
CA GLY A 322 42.14 -59.17 21.40
C GLY A 322 43.27 -59.25 22.42
N GLU A 323 44.04 -60.34 22.33
CA GLU A 323 45.40 -60.63 22.86
C GLU A 323 45.61 -60.85 24.36
#